data_AF-A0A960EM72-F1
#
_entry.id   AF-A0A960EM72-F1
#
_cell.length_a   1.000
_cell.length_b   1.000
_cell.length_c   1.000
_cell.angle_alpha   90.00
_cell.angle_beta   90.00
_cell.angle_gamma   90.00
#
_symmetry.space_group_name_H-M   'P 1'
#
loop_
_entity.id
_entity.type
_entity.pdbx_description
1 polymer ?
#
loop_
_entity_poly.entity_id
_entity_poly.type
_entity_poly.pdbx_seq_one_letter_code
_entity_poly.pdbx_strand_id
1 'polypeptide(L)'
;MQVDRARYAQLFGPTKGDRIRLADTDLLIEVTEDHCVGGDEAVFGGGKVIRESMGQSCVTRAEGSPDVVITGAVILDHWGIIKADVGVRDGRIVGIGRAGNPDTTDGVDPALVIGPHTEIIAGNGKILTAGAIDSHVHLICPQVLEEAIASGITTIIGGGTGPAEGTKATTVSPGAWNIGMMLAALDGWPINVALLGKGNTVSAQALRDQLAAGASGFKLHEDWGTTPAAIDACLAVSDECGVQTAIHTDTLNEAGFVETTLQAIAGRSIHTYHTEGAGGGHAPDIITVVSQPYVLPSSTNPTRPHTVNTLDEHLDMLMVCHHLNPTIPEDL
;
A
#
# COMPACT_ATOMS: atom_id res chain seq x y z
N MET A 1 -38.60 -18.25 -10.84
CA MET A 1 -38.11 -17.69 -12.11
C MET A 1 -36.63 -18.00 -12.21
N GLN A 2 -36.09 -18.32 -13.39
CA GLN A 2 -34.66 -18.53 -13.59
C GLN A 2 -34.11 -17.44 -14.51
N VAL A 3 -32.91 -16.96 -14.23
CA VAL A 3 -32.19 -15.96 -15.04
C VAL A 3 -30.95 -16.63 -15.59
N ASP A 4 -30.68 -16.46 -16.88
CA ASP A 4 -29.44 -16.97 -17.47
C ASP A 4 -28.21 -16.23 -16.90
N ARG A 5 -27.05 -16.90 -16.84
CA ARG A 5 -25.84 -16.34 -16.20
C ARG A 5 -25.36 -15.05 -16.87
N ALA A 6 -25.43 -14.96 -18.20
CA ALA A 6 -24.98 -13.76 -18.92
C ALA A 6 -25.85 -12.55 -18.55
N ARG A 7 -27.16 -12.76 -18.44
CA ARG A 7 -28.12 -11.75 -18.01
C ARG A 7 -27.94 -11.40 -16.54
N TYR A 8 -27.67 -12.37 -15.68
CA TYR A 8 -27.35 -12.11 -14.27
C TYR A 8 -26.12 -11.19 -14.16
N ALA A 9 -25.03 -11.55 -14.86
CA ALA A 9 -23.80 -10.76 -14.85
C ALA A 9 -23.99 -9.32 -15.35
N GLN A 10 -24.86 -9.10 -16.34
CA GLN A 10 -25.22 -7.76 -16.81
C GLN A 10 -26.01 -6.94 -15.78
N LEU A 11 -26.78 -7.58 -14.91
CA LEU A 11 -27.66 -6.92 -13.95
C LEU A 11 -26.95 -6.65 -12.62
N PHE A 12 -26.17 -7.61 -12.13
CA PHE A 12 -25.63 -7.63 -10.76
C PHE A 12 -24.12 -7.87 -10.70
N GLY A 13 -23.46 -7.98 -11.86
CA GLY A 13 -22.07 -8.45 -11.93
C GLY A 13 -21.94 -9.98 -11.83
N PRO A 14 -20.72 -10.49 -12.07
CA PRO A 14 -20.45 -11.93 -12.12
C PRO A 14 -20.70 -12.60 -10.77
N THR A 15 -21.15 -13.86 -10.77
CA THR A 15 -21.40 -14.66 -9.56
C THR A 15 -20.43 -15.84 -9.47
N LYS A 16 -20.54 -16.66 -8.42
CA LYS A 16 -19.68 -17.82 -8.17
C LYS A 16 -19.44 -18.66 -9.45
N GLY A 17 -18.17 -18.89 -9.77
CA GLY A 17 -17.68 -19.64 -10.92
C GLY A 17 -17.54 -18.82 -12.22
N ASP A 18 -18.04 -17.59 -12.26
CA ASP A 18 -17.77 -16.68 -13.38
C ASP A 18 -16.34 -16.15 -13.29
N ARG A 19 -15.75 -15.82 -14.45
CA ARG A 19 -14.40 -15.28 -14.55
C ARG A 19 -14.37 -13.89 -15.15
N ILE A 20 -13.41 -13.09 -14.70
CA ILE A 20 -13.20 -11.71 -15.13
C ILE A 20 -11.77 -11.57 -15.60
N ARG A 21 -11.58 -10.98 -16.78
CA ARG A 21 -10.25 -10.56 -17.26
C ARG A 21 -9.86 -9.26 -16.58
N LEU A 22 -8.65 -9.21 -16.05
CA LEU A 22 -8.10 -7.97 -15.49
C LEU A 22 -7.58 -7.08 -16.61
N ALA A 23 -8.31 -6.00 -16.89
CA ALA A 23 -8.01 -5.06 -17.98
C ALA A 23 -7.79 -5.80 -19.33
N ASP A 24 -6.70 -5.48 -20.01
CA ASP A 24 -6.23 -6.10 -21.26
C ASP A 24 -5.16 -7.18 -21.04
N THR A 25 -4.94 -7.61 -19.79
CA THR A 25 -4.00 -8.69 -19.46
C THR A 25 -4.56 -10.07 -19.79
N ASP A 26 -3.72 -11.10 -19.73
CA ASP A 26 -4.12 -12.52 -19.80
C ASP A 26 -4.50 -13.13 -18.45
N LEU A 27 -4.62 -12.32 -17.40
CA LEU A 27 -5.03 -12.77 -16.08
C LEU A 27 -6.56 -12.88 -16.01
N LEU A 28 -7.03 -14.05 -15.57
CA LEU A 28 -8.43 -14.32 -15.27
C LEU A 28 -8.58 -14.62 -13.79
N ILE A 29 -9.44 -13.84 -13.11
CA ILE A 29 -9.86 -14.13 -11.73
C ILE A 29 -11.21 -14.84 -11.75
N GLU A 30 -11.43 -15.78 -10.82
CA GLU A 30 -12.69 -16.52 -10.68
C GLU A 30 -13.36 -16.15 -9.34
N VAL A 31 -14.65 -15.85 -9.36
CA VAL A 31 -15.42 -15.59 -8.15
C VAL A 31 -15.63 -16.93 -7.41
N THR A 32 -15.05 -17.08 -6.22
CA THR A 32 -15.08 -18.35 -5.47
C THR A 32 -16.32 -18.49 -4.57
N GLU A 33 -16.88 -17.36 -4.14
CA GLU A 33 -18.06 -17.26 -3.28
C GLU A 33 -18.91 -16.03 -3.65
N ASP A 34 -20.22 -16.10 -3.45
CA ASP A 34 -21.16 -14.99 -3.67
C ASP A 34 -22.19 -14.96 -2.52
N HIS A 35 -22.18 -13.90 -1.73
CA HIS A 35 -23.11 -13.68 -0.62
C HIS A 35 -24.43 -13.03 -1.07
N CYS A 36 -24.46 -12.40 -2.24
CA CYS A 36 -25.57 -11.59 -2.74
C CYS A 36 -26.56 -12.40 -3.61
N VAL A 37 -26.16 -13.56 -4.13
CA VAL A 37 -27.00 -14.35 -5.06
C VAL A 37 -28.29 -14.85 -4.42
N GLY A 38 -29.44 -14.61 -5.05
CA GLY A 38 -30.70 -15.20 -4.58
C GLY A 38 -31.99 -14.52 -5.02
N GLY A 39 -31.93 -13.44 -5.82
CA GLY A 39 -33.11 -12.67 -6.23
C GLY A 39 -33.39 -11.42 -5.39
N ASP A 40 -32.71 -11.29 -4.25
CA ASP A 40 -32.77 -10.12 -3.36
C ASP A 40 -31.47 -9.29 -3.41
N GLU A 41 -30.80 -9.25 -4.56
CA GLU A 41 -29.60 -8.44 -4.75
C GLU A 41 -29.88 -6.95 -4.47
N ALA A 42 -29.03 -6.33 -3.64
CA ALA A 42 -29.16 -4.94 -3.26
C ALA A 42 -28.86 -3.98 -4.43
N VAL A 43 -29.91 -3.46 -5.06
CA VAL A 43 -29.81 -2.49 -6.16
C VAL A 43 -30.58 -1.22 -5.83
N PHE A 44 -29.90 -0.08 -5.92
CA PHE A 44 -30.46 1.25 -5.73
C PHE A 44 -30.93 1.88 -7.06
N GLY A 45 -31.97 2.70 -7.00
CA GLY A 45 -32.50 3.46 -8.15
C GLY A 45 -34.03 3.49 -8.22
N GLY A 46 -34.57 4.26 -9.16
CA GLY A 46 -36.02 4.39 -9.38
C GLY A 46 -36.68 3.03 -9.68
N GLY A 47 -37.60 2.60 -8.80
CA GLY A 47 -38.28 1.31 -8.92
C GLY A 47 -37.42 0.08 -8.62
N LYS A 48 -36.28 0.24 -7.94
CA LYS A 48 -35.36 -0.86 -7.57
C LYS A 48 -35.63 -1.40 -6.16
N VAL A 49 -34.68 -2.18 -5.62
CA VAL A 49 -34.80 -2.94 -4.38
C VAL A 49 -34.62 -2.05 -3.15
N ILE A 50 -33.59 -1.21 -3.13
CA ILE A 50 -33.27 -0.35 -1.98
C ILE A 50 -34.22 0.84 -1.95
N ARG A 51 -35.38 0.62 -1.31
CA ARG A 51 -36.44 1.59 -1.05
C ARG A 51 -37.07 1.28 0.30
N GLU A 52 -37.66 2.29 0.90
CA GLU A 52 -38.32 2.21 2.21
C GLU A 52 -39.31 1.03 2.26
N SER A 53 -39.29 0.30 3.39
CA SER A 53 -40.10 -0.90 3.63
C SER A 53 -39.88 -2.05 2.62
N MET A 54 -38.81 -1.96 1.82
CA MET A 54 -38.36 -3.01 0.89
C MET A 54 -36.93 -3.38 1.27
N GLY A 55 -35.94 -3.22 0.39
CA GLY A 55 -34.53 -3.45 0.72
C GLY A 55 -33.92 -2.42 1.69
N GLN A 56 -34.62 -1.32 2.00
CA GLN A 56 -34.25 -0.38 3.06
C GLN A 56 -35.18 -0.59 4.27
N SER A 57 -34.58 -0.92 5.41
CA SER A 57 -35.22 -1.05 6.72
C SER A 57 -35.54 0.31 7.35
N CYS A 58 -36.33 0.30 8.42
CA CYS A 58 -36.53 1.46 9.29
C CYS A 58 -35.42 1.62 10.36
N VAL A 59 -34.51 0.65 10.49
CA VAL A 59 -33.40 0.65 11.46
C VAL A 59 -32.54 1.92 11.31
N THR A 60 -32.53 2.72 12.36
CA THR A 60 -31.77 3.97 12.41
C THR A 60 -30.28 3.71 12.57
N ARG A 61 -29.47 4.74 12.27
CA ARG A 61 -28.03 4.69 12.50
C ARG A 61 -27.69 4.36 13.96
N ALA A 62 -28.45 4.93 14.90
CA ALA A 62 -28.29 4.70 16.33
C ALA A 62 -28.54 3.23 16.73
N GLU A 63 -29.39 2.53 15.98
CA GLU A 63 -29.72 1.12 16.20
C GLU A 63 -28.76 0.15 15.50
N GLY A 64 -27.89 0.63 14.61
CA GLY A 64 -26.82 -0.19 14.04
C GLY A 64 -26.61 -0.08 12.53
N SER A 65 -27.47 0.62 11.78
CA SER A 65 -27.28 0.71 10.32
C SER A 65 -25.96 1.37 9.92
N PRO A 66 -25.30 0.90 8.84
CA PRO A 66 -24.04 1.45 8.36
C PRO A 66 -24.26 2.84 7.72
N ASP A 67 -23.20 3.62 7.67
CA ASP A 67 -23.19 4.94 7.02
C ASP A 67 -23.22 4.81 5.49
N VAL A 68 -22.50 3.82 4.95
CA VAL A 68 -22.41 3.53 3.52
C VAL A 68 -22.47 2.02 3.30
N VAL A 69 -23.14 1.59 2.23
CA VAL A 69 -23.02 0.22 1.69
C VAL A 69 -22.55 0.27 0.24
N ILE A 70 -21.46 -0.45 -0.06
CA ILE A 70 -21.03 -0.74 -1.42
C ILE A 70 -21.71 -2.05 -1.84
N THR A 71 -22.60 -2.01 -2.83
CA THR A 71 -23.43 -3.18 -3.17
C THR A 71 -22.80 -4.09 -4.22
N GLY A 72 -22.83 -5.41 -3.98
CA GLY A 72 -22.55 -6.47 -4.96
C GLY A 72 -21.19 -6.39 -5.66
N ALA A 73 -20.16 -5.88 -4.98
CA ALA A 73 -18.82 -5.76 -5.54
C ALA A 73 -18.12 -7.12 -5.61
N VAL A 74 -17.29 -7.31 -6.64
CA VAL A 74 -16.32 -8.41 -6.65
C VAL A 74 -15.09 -7.95 -5.88
N ILE A 75 -14.88 -8.48 -4.69
CA ILE A 75 -13.73 -8.18 -3.84
C ILE A 75 -12.56 -9.03 -4.32
N LEU A 76 -11.44 -8.38 -4.65
CA LEU A 76 -10.16 -9.00 -4.93
C LEU A 76 -9.20 -8.61 -3.81
N ASP A 77 -8.83 -9.58 -2.98
CA ASP A 77 -7.87 -9.38 -1.89
C ASP A 77 -7.01 -10.64 -1.67
N HIS A 78 -5.95 -10.52 -0.86
CA HIS A 78 -4.99 -11.60 -0.63
C HIS A 78 -5.61 -12.86 0.00
N TRP A 79 -6.74 -12.73 0.71
CA TRP A 79 -7.45 -13.83 1.34
C TRP A 79 -8.51 -14.47 0.42
N GLY A 80 -8.89 -13.84 -0.71
CA GLY A 80 -9.90 -14.41 -1.60
C GLY A 80 -10.43 -13.48 -2.70
N ILE A 81 -11.21 -14.09 -3.59
CA ILE A 81 -11.94 -13.42 -4.68
C ILE A 81 -13.42 -13.75 -4.55
N ILE A 82 -14.19 -12.88 -3.89
CA ILE A 82 -15.60 -13.14 -3.55
C ILE A 82 -16.51 -12.03 -4.08
N LYS A 83 -17.82 -12.28 -4.12
CA LYS A 83 -18.83 -11.25 -4.36
C LYS A 83 -19.64 -10.99 -3.10
N ALA A 84 -19.70 -9.74 -2.67
CA ALA A 84 -20.36 -9.34 -1.44
C ALA A 84 -20.78 -7.86 -1.47
N ASP A 85 -21.69 -7.51 -0.57
CA ASP A 85 -21.91 -6.14 -0.13
C ASP A 85 -20.91 -5.79 0.99
N VAL A 86 -20.45 -4.54 1.04
CA VAL A 86 -19.50 -4.05 2.05
C VAL A 86 -20.11 -2.87 2.79
N GLY A 87 -20.23 -2.98 4.11
CA GLY A 87 -20.73 -1.93 4.98
C GLY A 87 -19.60 -1.10 5.58
N VAL A 88 -19.76 0.21 5.58
CA VAL A 88 -18.85 1.17 6.21
C VAL A 88 -19.60 1.97 7.26
N ARG A 89 -18.99 2.12 8.44
CA ARG A 89 -19.50 2.96 9.53
C ARG A 89 -18.34 3.63 10.24
N ASP A 90 -18.48 4.92 10.55
CA ASP A 90 -17.46 5.73 11.22
C ASP A 90 -16.08 5.62 10.52
N GLY A 91 -16.09 5.55 9.18
CA GLY A 91 -14.89 5.40 8.35
C GLY A 91 -14.22 4.02 8.36
N ARG A 92 -14.87 3.00 8.94
CA ARG A 92 -14.34 1.62 9.04
C ARG A 92 -15.24 0.62 8.33
N ILE A 93 -14.64 -0.42 7.75
CA ILE A 93 -15.38 -1.58 7.27
C ILE A 93 -15.96 -2.31 8.49
N VAL A 94 -17.28 -2.51 8.52
CA VAL A 94 -18.00 -3.16 9.63
C VAL A 94 -18.60 -4.51 9.26
N GLY A 95 -18.74 -4.81 7.96
CA GLY A 95 -19.25 -6.08 7.50
C GLY A 95 -18.95 -6.31 6.02
N ILE A 96 -18.77 -7.57 5.66
CA ILE A 96 -18.65 -8.06 4.28
C ILE A 96 -19.59 -9.26 4.18
N GLY A 97 -20.62 -9.18 3.35
CA GLY A 97 -21.66 -10.20 3.32
C GLY A 97 -22.85 -9.79 2.46
N ARG A 98 -24.06 -9.99 2.99
CA ARG A 98 -25.31 -9.58 2.33
C ARG A 98 -25.92 -8.38 3.06
N ALA A 99 -26.14 -7.30 2.33
CA ALA A 99 -26.84 -6.13 2.81
C ALA A 99 -28.32 -6.17 2.41
N GLY A 100 -29.16 -5.44 3.16
CA GLY A 100 -30.57 -5.29 2.81
C GLY A 100 -31.44 -4.98 4.02
N ASN A 101 -32.68 -5.47 3.99
CA ASN A 101 -33.62 -5.34 5.09
C ASN A 101 -34.03 -6.72 5.61
N PRO A 102 -33.71 -7.06 6.88
CA PRO A 102 -34.04 -8.36 7.44
C PRO A 102 -35.55 -8.63 7.55
N ASP A 103 -36.41 -7.60 7.45
CA ASP A 103 -37.86 -7.78 7.45
C ASP A 103 -38.40 -8.43 6.17
N THR A 104 -37.64 -8.35 5.07
CA THR A 104 -38.10 -8.80 3.74
C THR A 104 -37.11 -9.70 2.99
N THR A 105 -35.86 -9.79 3.46
CA THR A 105 -34.79 -10.54 2.82
C THR A 105 -34.10 -11.46 3.83
N ASP A 106 -33.99 -12.73 3.48
CA ASP A 106 -33.28 -13.71 4.30
C ASP A 106 -31.76 -13.51 4.25
N GLY A 107 -31.08 -13.84 5.36
CA GLY A 107 -29.62 -13.89 5.40
C GLY A 107 -28.91 -12.52 5.36
N VAL A 108 -29.63 -11.43 5.60
CA VAL A 108 -29.02 -10.10 5.79
C VAL A 108 -28.13 -10.13 7.03
N ASP A 109 -26.88 -9.70 6.88
CA ASP A 109 -25.95 -9.56 7.99
C ASP A 109 -26.43 -8.43 8.92
N PRO A 110 -26.49 -8.63 10.25
CA PRO A 110 -26.87 -7.58 11.20
C PRO A 110 -26.06 -6.28 11.09
N ALA A 111 -24.80 -6.33 10.64
CA ALA A 111 -23.96 -5.16 10.40
C ALA A 111 -24.25 -4.46 9.06
N LEU A 112 -25.04 -5.08 8.18
CA LEU A 112 -25.32 -4.62 6.82
C LEU A 112 -26.81 -4.30 6.59
N VAL A 113 -27.55 -4.03 7.66
CA VAL A 113 -28.95 -3.59 7.56
C VAL A 113 -29.01 -2.17 6.99
N ILE A 114 -29.49 -2.03 5.76
CA ILE A 114 -29.59 -0.73 5.08
C ILE A 114 -30.72 0.07 5.75
N GLY A 115 -30.38 1.19 6.39
CA GLY A 115 -31.33 2.04 7.10
C GLY A 115 -31.61 3.36 6.39
N PRO A 116 -32.44 4.25 6.98
CA PRO A 116 -32.75 5.56 6.40
C PRO A 116 -31.56 6.53 6.29
N HIS A 117 -30.43 6.22 6.94
CA HIS A 117 -29.22 7.05 6.96
C HIS A 117 -28.06 6.45 6.15
N THR A 118 -28.29 5.32 5.48
CA THR A 118 -27.25 4.60 4.74
C THR A 118 -27.17 5.13 3.31
N GLU A 119 -26.00 5.61 2.91
CA GLU A 119 -25.70 5.94 1.51
C GLU A 119 -25.31 4.68 0.72
N ILE A 120 -25.54 4.68 -0.60
CA ILE A 120 -25.28 3.55 -1.48
C ILE A 120 -24.24 3.89 -2.54
N ILE A 121 -23.18 3.07 -2.61
CA ILE A 121 -22.24 3.03 -3.73
C ILE A 121 -22.51 1.76 -4.54
N ALA A 122 -22.76 1.91 -5.85
CA ALA A 122 -23.04 0.77 -6.72
C ALA A 122 -21.74 0.03 -7.11
N GLY A 123 -21.44 -1.06 -6.39
CA GLY A 123 -20.30 -1.95 -6.68
C GLY A 123 -20.60 -3.04 -7.71
N ASN A 124 -21.88 -3.29 -8.04
CA ASN A 124 -22.30 -4.28 -9.02
C ASN A 124 -21.57 -4.07 -10.37
N GLY A 125 -20.89 -5.12 -10.84
CA GLY A 125 -20.07 -5.06 -12.06
C GLY A 125 -18.79 -4.22 -11.93
N LYS A 126 -18.29 -4.02 -10.70
CA LYS A 126 -16.99 -3.44 -10.38
C LYS A 126 -16.16 -4.44 -9.58
N ILE A 127 -14.84 -4.27 -9.66
CA ILE A 127 -13.90 -4.93 -8.76
C ILE A 127 -13.58 -3.92 -7.65
N LEU A 128 -13.59 -4.40 -6.40
CA LEU A 128 -13.19 -3.65 -5.22
C LEU A 128 -11.91 -4.26 -4.66
N THR A 129 -10.91 -3.44 -4.41
CA THR A 129 -9.66 -3.82 -3.74
C THR A 129 -9.48 -2.95 -2.51
N ALA A 130 -8.57 -3.36 -1.61
CA ALA A 130 -7.98 -2.40 -0.69
C ALA A 130 -7.27 -1.28 -1.47
N GLY A 131 -7.12 -0.10 -0.85
CA GLY A 131 -6.25 0.93 -1.39
C GLY A 131 -4.79 0.48 -1.29
N ALA A 132 -3.98 0.80 -2.30
CA ALA A 132 -2.58 0.39 -2.34
C ALA A 132 -1.76 1.11 -1.28
N ILE A 133 -0.73 0.42 -0.77
CA ILE A 133 0.26 0.94 0.16
C ILE A 133 1.59 1.03 -0.59
N ASP A 134 2.01 2.25 -0.93
CA ASP A 134 3.35 2.48 -1.47
C ASP A 134 4.31 2.71 -0.31
N SER A 135 5.32 1.84 -0.20
CA SER A 135 6.24 1.84 0.92
C SER A 135 7.62 2.41 0.62
N HIS A 136 7.83 2.99 -0.56
CA HIS A 136 9.12 3.60 -0.96
C HIS A 136 8.90 4.95 -1.64
N VAL A 137 8.34 5.92 -0.92
CA VAL A 137 7.99 7.23 -1.48
C VAL A 137 9.02 8.31 -1.14
N HIS A 138 9.55 8.97 -2.17
CA HIS A 138 10.31 10.20 -2.01
C HIS A 138 9.38 11.41 -2.11
N LEU A 139 9.24 12.17 -1.02
CA LEU A 139 8.39 13.37 -0.96
C LEU A 139 9.10 14.59 -1.58
N ILE A 140 9.39 14.48 -2.88
CA ILE A 140 10.12 15.48 -3.68
C ILE A 140 9.21 16.67 -4.02
N CYS A 141 7.95 16.41 -4.34
CA CYS A 141 6.97 17.42 -4.69
C CYS A 141 5.56 16.99 -4.26
N PRO A 142 4.62 17.91 -4.00
CA PRO A 142 3.26 17.56 -3.57
C PRO A 142 2.45 16.84 -4.66
N GLN A 143 2.76 17.04 -5.94
CA GLN A 143 2.04 16.43 -7.07
C GLN A 143 2.09 14.90 -7.03
N VAL A 144 3.11 14.30 -6.42
CA VAL A 144 3.19 12.84 -6.25
C VAL A 144 2.00 12.29 -5.48
N LEU A 145 1.38 13.08 -4.58
CA LEU A 145 0.22 12.66 -3.81
C LEU A 145 -1.05 12.60 -4.67
N GLU A 146 -1.20 13.53 -5.61
CA GLU A 146 -2.30 13.51 -6.58
C GLU A 146 -2.24 12.27 -7.46
N GLU A 147 -1.04 11.97 -8.00
CA GLU A 147 -0.81 10.78 -8.83
C GLU A 147 -0.96 9.48 -8.04
N ALA A 148 -0.52 9.45 -6.78
CA ALA A 148 -0.72 8.32 -5.90
C ALA A 148 -2.21 8.02 -5.70
N ILE A 149 -3.01 9.03 -5.34
CA ILE A 149 -4.46 8.85 -5.13
C ILE A 149 -5.15 8.44 -6.45
N ALA A 150 -4.80 9.07 -7.57
CA ALA A 150 -5.39 8.77 -8.88
C ALA A 150 -5.11 7.33 -9.34
N SER A 151 -3.97 6.76 -8.94
CA SER A 151 -3.60 5.36 -9.24
C SER A 151 -4.12 4.34 -8.22
N GLY A 152 -4.85 4.79 -7.19
CA GLY A 152 -5.45 3.93 -6.17
C GLY A 152 -4.58 3.69 -4.93
N ILE A 153 -3.49 4.43 -4.75
CA ILE A 153 -2.68 4.43 -3.53
C ILE A 153 -3.38 5.29 -2.47
N THR A 154 -3.57 4.71 -1.28
CA THR A 154 -4.22 5.39 -0.14
C THR A 154 -3.31 5.53 1.07
N THR A 155 -2.12 4.93 1.01
CA THR A 155 -1.11 5.02 2.06
C THR A 155 0.26 5.15 1.45
N ILE A 156 1.04 6.10 1.95
CA ILE A 156 2.44 6.28 1.58
C ILE A 156 3.34 6.12 2.79
N ILE A 157 4.44 5.39 2.63
CA ILE A 157 5.52 5.26 3.60
C ILE A 157 6.80 5.68 2.90
N GLY A 158 7.54 6.60 3.50
CA GLY A 158 8.69 7.19 2.85
C GLY A 158 9.20 8.42 3.57
N GLY A 159 9.84 9.34 2.87
CA GLY A 159 10.38 10.54 3.50
C GLY A 159 10.80 11.59 2.49
N GLY A 160 11.02 12.80 2.99
CA GLY A 160 11.47 13.92 2.18
C GLY A 160 11.13 15.27 2.79
N THR A 161 11.65 16.33 2.21
CA THR A 161 11.41 17.73 2.58
C THR A 161 11.26 18.63 1.35
N GLY A 162 10.70 18.10 0.25
CA GLY A 162 10.67 18.77 -1.05
C GLY A 162 11.91 18.47 -1.90
N PRO A 163 12.24 19.26 -2.92
CA PRO A 163 13.21 18.91 -3.95
C PRO A 163 14.68 19.14 -3.54
N ALA A 164 14.99 18.96 -2.25
CA ALA A 164 16.36 19.01 -1.74
C ALA A 164 17.13 17.75 -2.17
N GLU A 165 18.45 17.87 -2.35
CA GLU A 165 19.35 16.79 -2.79
C GLU A 165 19.16 15.52 -1.96
N GLY A 166 19.11 15.67 -0.62
CA GLY A 166 18.89 14.53 0.27
C GLY A 166 17.55 13.83 0.06
N THR A 167 16.49 14.53 -0.32
CA THR A 167 15.16 13.93 -0.61
C THR A 167 15.10 13.34 -2.01
N LYS A 168 15.70 14.00 -3.00
CA LYS A 168 15.81 13.46 -4.36
C LYS A 168 16.55 12.11 -4.36
N ALA A 169 17.55 11.96 -3.48
CA ALA A 169 18.31 10.72 -3.35
C ALA A 169 17.73 9.72 -2.34
N THR A 170 17.13 10.17 -1.23
CA THR A 170 16.79 9.29 -0.09
C THR A 170 15.39 9.54 0.47
N THR A 171 14.65 8.49 0.82
CA THR A 171 13.34 8.54 1.51
C THR A 171 13.46 8.95 2.98
N VAL A 172 13.98 10.15 3.25
CA VAL A 172 14.34 10.60 4.59
C VAL A 172 13.77 11.99 4.88
N SER A 173 13.03 12.13 5.98
CA SER A 173 12.71 13.42 6.61
C SER A 173 13.60 13.58 7.85
N PRO A 174 14.74 14.30 7.76
CA PRO A 174 15.79 14.19 8.77
C PRO A 174 15.54 15.10 9.99
N GLY A 175 15.47 14.51 11.18
CA GLY A 175 15.42 15.27 12.44
C GLY A 175 14.06 15.86 12.78
N ALA A 176 13.90 16.25 14.05
CA ALA A 176 12.60 16.61 14.62
C ALA A 176 11.90 17.79 13.91
N TRP A 177 12.65 18.82 13.53
CA TRP A 177 12.07 20.00 12.89
C TRP A 177 11.47 19.66 11.51
N ASN A 178 12.21 18.93 10.67
CA ASN A 178 11.72 18.57 9.33
C ASN A 178 10.54 17.62 9.40
N ILE A 179 10.57 16.63 10.31
CA ILE A 179 9.42 15.73 10.53
C ILE A 179 8.18 16.53 10.92
N GLY A 180 8.30 17.45 11.89
CA GLY A 180 7.19 18.30 12.31
C GLY A 180 6.62 19.18 11.19
N MET A 181 7.49 19.76 10.34
CA MET A 181 7.05 20.55 9.19
C MET A 181 6.34 19.70 8.13
N MET A 182 6.85 18.50 7.85
CA MET A 182 6.21 17.60 6.89
C MET A 182 4.86 17.10 7.39
N LEU A 183 4.74 16.74 8.67
CA LEU A 183 3.45 16.36 9.25
C LEU A 183 2.42 17.50 9.11
N ALA A 184 2.82 18.74 9.39
CA ALA A 184 1.95 19.90 9.21
C ALA A 184 1.58 20.14 7.73
N ALA A 185 2.51 19.92 6.80
CA ALA A 185 2.25 20.06 5.36
C ALA A 185 1.33 18.95 4.81
N LEU A 186 1.34 17.77 5.42
CA LEU A 186 0.58 16.60 4.99
C LEU A 186 -0.83 16.52 5.59
N ASP A 187 -1.12 17.27 6.65
CA ASP A 187 -2.40 17.24 7.39
C ASP A 187 -3.63 17.55 6.51
N GLY A 188 -3.44 18.30 5.42
CA GLY A 188 -4.50 18.63 4.46
C GLY A 188 -4.81 17.56 3.41
N TRP A 189 -4.04 16.47 3.34
CA TRP A 189 -4.16 15.47 2.28
C TRP A 189 -5.01 14.27 2.73
N PRO A 190 -5.95 13.79 1.88
CA PRO A 190 -6.77 12.62 2.19
C PRO A 190 -6.00 11.32 1.88
N ILE A 191 -4.81 11.16 2.47
CA ILE A 191 -3.94 9.99 2.30
C ILE A 191 -3.27 9.67 3.64
N ASN A 192 -3.11 8.38 3.94
CA ASN A 192 -2.37 7.97 5.14
C ASN A 192 -0.87 8.15 4.88
N VAL A 193 -0.13 8.67 5.87
CA VAL A 193 1.33 8.87 5.74
C VAL A 193 2.08 8.33 6.94
N ALA A 194 3.18 7.62 6.68
CA ALA A 194 4.18 7.27 7.67
C ALA A 194 5.56 7.78 7.22
N LEU A 195 6.12 8.72 7.99
CA LEU A 195 7.41 9.34 7.65
C LEU A 195 8.60 8.56 8.22
N LEU A 196 9.64 8.39 7.43
CA LEU A 196 10.90 7.74 7.80
C LEU A 196 11.94 8.79 8.19
N GLY A 197 12.55 8.60 9.36
CA GLY A 197 13.73 9.36 9.79
C GLY A 197 15.02 8.84 9.15
N LYS A 198 16.12 9.54 9.40
CA LYS A 198 17.46 9.11 8.97
C LYS A 198 18.00 8.06 9.94
N GLY A 199 18.30 6.86 9.44
CA GLY A 199 18.87 5.76 10.21
C GLY A 199 20.40 5.78 10.31
N ASN A 200 21.08 6.52 9.44
CA ASN A 200 22.55 6.51 9.33
C ASN A 200 23.24 7.32 10.45
N THR A 201 23.26 6.76 11.66
CA THR A 201 24.02 7.30 12.81
C THR A 201 24.25 6.23 13.87
N VAL A 202 25.32 6.38 14.64
CA VAL A 202 25.57 5.55 15.85
C VAL A 202 25.01 6.21 17.12
N SER A 203 24.42 7.40 17.00
CA SER A 203 23.80 8.10 18.13
C SER A 203 22.37 7.59 18.36
N ALA A 204 22.20 6.69 19.33
CA ALA A 204 20.89 6.18 19.73
C ALA A 204 19.92 7.30 20.15
N GLN A 205 20.41 8.35 20.81
CA GLN A 205 19.57 9.48 21.20
C GLN A 205 19.01 10.21 19.98
N ALA A 206 19.83 10.45 18.94
CA ALA A 206 19.37 11.13 17.72
C ALA A 206 18.32 10.31 16.96
N LEU A 207 18.41 8.98 16.99
CA LEU A 207 17.38 8.10 16.43
C LEU A 207 16.06 8.23 17.21
N ARG A 208 16.11 8.19 18.54
CA ARG A 208 14.93 8.36 19.40
C ARG A 208 14.28 9.72 19.28
N ASP A 209 15.06 10.78 19.14
CA ASP A 209 14.56 12.14 18.98
C ASP A 209 13.69 12.27 17.71
N GLN A 210 14.04 11.55 16.64
CA GLN A 210 13.24 11.51 15.40
C GLN A 210 11.91 10.77 15.61
N LEU A 211 11.92 9.64 16.32
CA LEU A 211 10.69 8.90 16.66
C LEU A 211 9.78 9.73 17.56
N ALA A 212 10.34 10.39 18.57
CA ALA A 212 9.61 11.29 19.45
C ALA A 212 8.98 12.48 18.70
N ALA A 213 9.56 12.89 17.57
CA ALA A 213 9.02 13.93 16.70
C ALA A 213 7.95 13.43 15.71
N GLY A 214 7.74 12.11 15.60
CA GLY A 214 6.70 11.51 14.76
C GLY A 214 7.20 10.67 13.58
N ALA A 215 8.50 10.36 13.48
CA ALA A 215 8.94 9.34 12.54
C ALA A 215 8.34 7.98 12.92
N SER A 216 7.90 7.21 11.92
CA SER A 216 7.32 5.87 12.07
C SER A 216 8.33 4.74 11.88
N GLY A 217 9.58 5.08 11.57
CA GLY A 217 10.67 4.15 11.28
C GLY A 217 11.88 4.89 10.71
N PHE A 218 12.82 4.16 10.15
CA PHE A 218 14.06 4.71 9.60
C PHE A 218 14.35 4.22 8.19
N LYS A 219 15.07 5.05 7.42
CA LYS A 219 15.78 4.63 6.21
C LYS A 219 17.29 4.69 6.46
N LEU A 220 17.97 3.57 6.25
CA LEU A 220 19.41 3.49 6.04
C LEU A 220 19.69 3.66 4.54
N HIS A 221 20.56 4.60 4.17
CA HIS A 221 20.93 4.87 2.79
C HIS A 221 22.44 5.03 2.60
N GLU A 222 22.98 4.50 1.50
CA GLU A 222 24.43 4.52 1.27
C GLU A 222 24.98 5.94 1.08
N ASP A 223 24.20 6.84 0.48
CA ASP A 223 24.50 8.28 0.35
C ASP A 223 24.69 8.98 1.71
N TRP A 224 24.20 8.39 2.79
CA TRP A 224 24.44 8.83 4.17
C TRP A 224 25.39 7.90 4.96
N GLY A 225 25.91 6.85 4.31
CA GLY A 225 26.80 5.82 4.86
C GLY A 225 26.06 4.65 5.50
N THR A 226 25.70 3.62 4.73
CA THR A 226 25.08 2.37 5.24
C THR A 226 26.15 1.41 5.77
N THR A 227 26.89 1.87 6.78
CA THR A 227 27.98 1.09 7.39
C THR A 227 27.46 0.06 8.39
N PRO A 228 28.22 -1.02 8.68
CA PRO A 228 27.86 -2.00 9.70
C PRO A 228 27.52 -1.39 11.07
N ALA A 229 28.24 -0.35 11.49
CA ALA A 229 27.99 0.34 12.76
C ALA A 229 26.67 1.11 12.76
N ALA A 230 26.31 1.76 11.64
CA ALA A 230 25.04 2.45 11.50
C ALA A 230 23.87 1.46 11.42
N ILE A 231 24.04 0.35 10.69
CA ILE A 231 23.05 -0.74 10.62
C ILE A 231 22.73 -1.27 12.01
N ASP A 232 23.77 -1.65 12.78
CA ASP A 232 23.60 -2.22 14.11
C ASP A 232 22.90 -1.24 15.08
N ALA A 233 23.36 0.02 15.14
CA ALA A 233 22.78 1.03 16.01
C ALA A 233 21.32 1.35 15.65
N CYS A 234 21.00 1.47 14.36
CA CYS A 234 19.64 1.73 13.88
C CYS A 234 18.70 0.58 14.23
N LEU A 235 19.13 -0.66 14.01
CA LEU A 235 18.31 -1.84 14.31
C LEU A 235 18.12 -2.06 15.81
N ALA A 236 19.14 -1.78 16.64
CA ALA A 236 19.00 -1.83 18.09
C ALA A 236 17.91 -0.88 18.60
N VAL A 237 17.88 0.37 18.10
CA VAL A 237 16.81 1.33 18.46
C VAL A 237 15.46 0.92 17.87
N SER A 238 15.45 0.34 16.66
CA SER A 238 14.22 -0.10 16.00
C SER A 238 13.52 -1.21 16.76
N ASP A 239 14.28 -2.22 17.19
CA ASP A 239 13.77 -3.33 18.02
C ASP A 239 13.24 -2.82 19.36
N GLU A 240 13.97 -1.90 20.00
CA GLU A 240 13.55 -1.34 21.29
C GLU A 240 12.26 -0.52 21.20
N CYS A 241 12.11 0.24 20.11
CA CYS A 241 10.97 1.14 19.92
C CYS A 241 9.80 0.50 19.15
N GLY A 242 9.98 -0.71 18.61
CA GLY A 242 8.95 -1.43 17.84
C GLY A 242 8.64 -0.77 16.48
N VAL A 243 9.65 -0.25 15.79
CA VAL A 243 9.51 0.38 14.46
C VAL A 243 10.29 -0.37 13.39
N GLN A 244 9.93 -0.19 12.12
CA GLN A 244 10.64 -0.81 11.00
C GLN A 244 11.84 0.03 10.54
N THR A 245 12.87 -0.63 10.01
CA THR A 245 13.96 0.00 9.26
C THR A 245 13.96 -0.50 7.82
N ALA A 246 13.93 0.43 6.87
CA ALA A 246 14.20 0.19 5.47
C ALA A 246 15.69 0.42 5.17
N ILE A 247 16.26 -0.37 4.26
CA ILE A 247 17.68 -0.29 3.91
C ILE A 247 17.92 -0.23 2.40
N HIS A 248 18.75 0.72 2.01
CA HIS A 248 19.53 0.76 0.77
C HIS A 248 20.98 0.51 1.17
N THR A 249 21.53 -0.62 0.72
CA THR A 249 22.83 -1.13 1.19
C THR A 249 24.01 -0.51 0.44
N ASP A 250 25.23 -0.79 0.89
CA ASP A 250 26.47 -0.22 0.36
C ASP A 250 26.81 -0.83 -1.02
N THR A 251 26.43 -0.14 -2.10
CA THR A 251 26.65 -0.60 -3.48
C THR A 251 28.13 -0.77 -3.77
N LEU A 252 28.95 0.13 -3.23
CA LEU A 252 30.39 0.18 -3.43
C LEU A 252 31.14 -0.96 -2.71
N ASN A 253 30.47 -1.66 -1.79
CA ASN A 253 31.11 -2.59 -0.86
C ASN A 253 32.25 -1.93 -0.06
N GLU A 254 32.14 -0.62 0.21
CA GLU A 254 33.18 0.19 0.87
C GLU A 254 33.50 -0.35 2.27
N ALA A 255 32.46 -0.61 3.07
CA ALA A 255 32.60 -1.12 4.43
C ALA A 255 32.57 -2.65 4.51
N GLY A 256 32.39 -3.34 3.38
CA GLY A 256 32.33 -4.79 3.25
C GLY A 256 31.30 -5.24 2.21
N PHE A 257 31.36 -6.52 1.84
CA PHE A 257 30.39 -7.15 0.94
C PHE A 257 29.06 -7.46 1.66
N VAL A 258 28.08 -7.99 0.91
CA VAL A 258 26.73 -8.29 1.40
C VAL A 258 26.73 -9.13 2.68
N GLU A 259 27.68 -10.05 2.86
CA GLU A 259 27.80 -10.86 4.07
C GLU A 259 28.10 -10.02 5.31
N THR A 260 28.88 -8.95 5.17
CA THR A 260 29.20 -8.03 6.26
C THR A 260 27.94 -7.28 6.69
N THR A 261 27.12 -6.83 5.73
CA THR A 261 25.82 -6.21 6.01
C THR A 261 24.86 -7.20 6.69
N LEU A 262 24.80 -8.45 6.23
CA LEU A 262 23.99 -9.50 6.85
C LEU A 262 24.44 -9.81 8.28
N GLN A 263 25.74 -9.85 8.53
CA GLN A 263 26.30 -9.99 9.87
C GLN A 263 25.91 -8.81 10.77
N ALA A 264 25.93 -7.58 10.24
CA ALA A 264 25.49 -6.39 10.97
C ALA A 264 23.98 -6.39 11.25
N ILE A 265 23.14 -6.91 10.35
CA ILE A 265 21.70 -7.10 10.59
C ILE A 265 21.48 -8.10 11.74
N ALA A 266 22.36 -9.10 11.87
CA ALA A 266 22.38 -10.06 12.98
C ALA A 266 21.04 -10.80 13.18
N GLY A 267 20.33 -11.07 12.10
CA GLY A 267 19.04 -11.79 12.13
C GLY A 267 17.83 -10.96 12.59
N ARG A 268 17.98 -9.64 12.77
CA ARG A 268 16.89 -8.72 13.11
C ARG A 268 16.02 -8.42 11.87
N SER A 269 14.75 -8.07 12.11
CA SER A 269 13.82 -7.71 11.05
C SER A 269 14.32 -6.49 10.27
N ILE A 270 14.34 -6.57 8.95
CA ILE A 270 14.77 -5.47 8.08
C ILE A 270 13.97 -5.48 6.77
N HIS A 271 13.56 -4.30 6.31
CA HIS A 271 12.96 -4.13 4.98
C HIS A 271 14.05 -3.77 3.96
N THR A 272 14.41 -4.69 3.06
CA THR A 272 15.34 -4.36 1.97
C THR A 272 14.58 -3.72 0.82
N TYR A 273 14.91 -2.48 0.50
CA TYR A 273 14.38 -1.81 -0.68
C TYR A 273 15.08 -2.28 -1.95
N HIS A 274 14.37 -2.16 -3.09
CA HIS A 274 14.83 -2.50 -4.45
C HIS A 274 15.81 -3.66 -4.47
N THR A 275 15.40 -4.78 -3.86
CA THR A 275 16.28 -5.90 -3.48
C THR A 275 17.03 -6.52 -4.65
N GLU A 276 16.56 -6.33 -5.88
CA GLU A 276 17.26 -6.79 -7.09
C GLU A 276 18.59 -6.06 -7.32
N GLY A 277 18.69 -4.78 -6.91
CA GLY A 277 19.94 -4.02 -6.89
C GLY A 277 20.04 -2.88 -7.90
N ALA A 278 19.21 -2.81 -8.94
CA ALA A 278 19.27 -1.70 -9.90
C ALA A 278 19.02 -0.31 -9.27
N GLY A 279 18.16 -0.24 -8.24
CA GLY A 279 17.93 0.97 -7.45
C GLY A 279 19.01 1.24 -6.39
N GLY A 280 20.02 0.37 -6.29
CA GLY A 280 21.14 0.44 -5.36
C GLY A 280 21.17 -0.69 -4.33
N GLY A 281 22.39 -1.04 -3.92
CA GLY A 281 22.74 -2.10 -2.99
C GLY A 281 23.96 -2.89 -3.46
N HIS A 282 24.57 -3.66 -2.54
CA HIS A 282 25.79 -4.44 -2.78
C HIS A 282 25.89 -5.02 -4.20
N ALA A 283 26.82 -4.51 -5.00
CA ALA A 283 27.02 -4.96 -6.36
C ALA A 283 27.93 -6.19 -6.40
N PRO A 284 27.58 -7.27 -7.14
CA PRO A 284 26.35 -7.45 -7.92
C PRO A 284 25.27 -8.31 -7.21
N ASP A 285 25.46 -8.65 -5.93
CA ASP A 285 24.83 -9.79 -5.27
C ASP A 285 23.90 -9.44 -4.11
N ILE A 286 23.46 -8.18 -3.98
CA ILE A 286 22.44 -7.77 -3.01
C ILE A 286 21.18 -8.64 -3.06
N ILE A 287 20.79 -9.13 -4.24
CA ILE A 287 19.62 -9.99 -4.39
C ILE A 287 19.65 -11.25 -3.52
N THR A 288 20.84 -11.70 -3.08
CA THR A 288 20.98 -12.86 -2.18
C THR A 288 20.26 -12.68 -0.85
N VAL A 289 19.99 -11.45 -0.40
CA VAL A 289 19.29 -11.20 0.87
C VAL A 289 17.85 -11.72 0.88
N VAL A 290 17.23 -11.99 -0.27
CA VAL A 290 15.88 -12.61 -0.35
C VAL A 290 15.82 -14.00 0.29
N SER A 291 16.96 -14.68 0.45
CA SER A 291 17.01 -16.00 1.08
C SER A 291 16.97 -15.95 2.62
N GLN A 292 17.00 -14.76 3.21
CA GLN A 292 17.08 -14.58 4.66
C GLN A 292 15.68 -14.48 5.27
N PRO A 293 15.36 -15.25 6.33
CA PRO A 293 13.99 -15.33 6.88
C PRO A 293 13.56 -14.07 7.64
N TYR A 294 14.50 -13.21 8.01
CA TYR A 294 14.30 -11.95 8.72
C TYR A 294 14.26 -10.73 7.78
N VAL A 295 14.44 -10.95 6.48
CA VAL A 295 14.36 -9.90 5.47
C VAL A 295 12.94 -9.84 4.91
N LEU A 296 12.40 -8.63 4.84
CA LEU A 296 11.18 -8.30 4.10
C LEU A 296 11.61 -7.62 2.79
N PRO A 297 11.70 -8.33 1.66
CA PRO A 297 12.20 -7.76 0.43
C PRO A 297 11.11 -7.01 -0.35
N SER A 298 11.44 -5.87 -0.94
CA SER A 298 10.59 -5.20 -1.94
C SER A 298 11.37 -4.86 -3.21
N SER A 299 10.66 -4.78 -4.32
CA SER A 299 11.17 -4.22 -5.57
C SER A 299 10.61 -2.81 -5.77
N THR A 300 11.35 -1.95 -6.45
CA THR A 300 10.80 -0.72 -7.02
C THR A 300 10.24 -0.99 -8.42
N ASN A 301 9.37 -0.11 -8.91
CA ASN A 301 8.63 -0.34 -10.15
C ASN A 301 9.42 -0.23 -11.48
N PRO A 302 10.57 0.47 -11.62
CA PRO A 302 11.14 0.67 -12.95
C PRO A 302 11.67 -0.61 -13.61
N THR A 303 12.08 -1.60 -12.82
CA THR A 303 12.53 -2.92 -13.33
C THR A 303 11.39 -3.92 -13.55
N ARG A 304 10.13 -3.48 -13.52
CA ARG A 304 8.94 -4.36 -13.47
C ARG A 304 8.02 -4.18 -14.69
N PRO A 305 7.89 -5.19 -15.57
CA PRO A 305 8.76 -6.35 -15.73
C PRO A 305 10.05 -5.98 -16.49
N HIS A 306 10.91 -6.97 -16.74
CA HIS A 306 12.01 -6.80 -17.69
C HIS A 306 11.46 -6.67 -19.12
N THR A 307 11.77 -5.56 -19.78
CA THR A 307 11.38 -5.25 -21.16
C THR A 307 12.60 -4.87 -21.99
N VAL A 308 12.41 -4.73 -23.31
CA VAL A 308 13.49 -4.40 -24.25
C VAL A 308 14.19 -3.07 -23.96
N ASN A 309 13.53 -2.13 -23.27
CA ASN A 309 14.10 -0.80 -22.96
C ASN A 309 14.59 -0.68 -21.51
N THR A 310 14.40 -1.71 -20.67
CA THR A 310 14.67 -1.60 -19.23
C THR A 310 16.13 -1.23 -18.96
N LEU A 311 17.10 -1.83 -19.67
CA LEU A 311 18.52 -1.54 -19.41
C LEU A 311 18.91 -0.11 -19.81
N ASP A 312 18.51 0.32 -21.00
CA ASP A 312 18.89 1.62 -21.55
C ASP A 312 18.33 2.78 -20.70
N GLU A 313 17.10 2.65 -20.19
CA GLU A 313 16.50 3.66 -19.32
C GLU A 313 17.19 3.77 -17.95
N HIS A 314 17.67 2.65 -17.39
CA HIS A 314 18.19 2.64 -16.02
C HIS A 314 19.57 3.28 -15.90
N LEU A 315 20.42 3.18 -16.93
CA LEU A 315 21.75 3.79 -16.88
C LEU A 315 21.65 5.31 -16.73
N ASP A 316 20.89 5.97 -17.61
CA ASP A 316 20.71 7.43 -17.55
C ASP A 316 20.01 7.87 -16.24
N MET A 317 19.02 7.11 -15.78
CA MET A 317 18.30 7.39 -14.53
C MET A 317 19.21 7.31 -13.30
N LEU A 318 20.03 6.26 -13.20
CA LEU A 318 20.95 6.05 -12.08
C LEU A 318 21.96 7.20 -11.99
N MET A 319 22.52 7.60 -13.14
CA MET A 319 23.47 8.71 -13.23
C MET A 319 22.87 10.02 -12.68
N VAL A 320 21.61 10.32 -13.03
CA VAL A 320 20.92 11.54 -12.56
C VAL A 320 20.57 11.46 -11.08
N CYS A 321 19.97 10.36 -10.62
CA CYS A 321 19.47 10.21 -9.25
C CYS A 321 20.60 10.27 -8.20
N HIS A 322 21.75 9.66 -8.50
CA HIS A 322 22.92 9.63 -7.61
C HIS A 322 23.93 10.76 -7.88
N HIS A 323 23.57 11.74 -8.72
CA HIS A 323 24.42 12.90 -9.03
C HIS A 323 25.81 12.51 -9.56
N LEU A 324 25.88 11.45 -10.36
CA LEU A 324 27.11 10.92 -10.96
C LEU A 324 27.45 11.67 -12.26
N ASN A 325 28.70 11.54 -12.70
CA ASN A 325 29.22 12.21 -13.89
C ASN A 325 29.70 11.19 -14.94
N PRO A 326 29.08 11.13 -16.14
CA PRO A 326 29.43 10.16 -17.18
C PRO A 326 30.82 10.38 -17.79
N THR A 327 31.55 11.42 -17.38
CA THR A 327 32.94 11.65 -17.78
C THR A 327 33.96 11.10 -16.78
N ILE A 328 33.52 10.60 -15.61
CA ILE A 328 34.34 9.97 -14.59
C ILE A 328 34.25 8.44 -14.77
N PRO A 329 35.35 7.73 -15.07
CA PRO A 329 35.32 6.28 -15.29
C PRO A 329 34.83 5.46 -14.10
N GLU A 330 35.06 5.94 -12.88
CA GLU A 330 34.61 5.30 -11.64
C GLU A 330 33.10 5.43 -11.40
N ASP A 331 32.45 6.39 -12.07
CA ASP A 331 30.99 6.61 -12.03
C ASP A 331 30.23 5.77 -13.09
N LEU A 332 30.96 5.14 -14.04
CA LEU A 332 30.43 4.45 -15.24
C LEU A 332 30.42 2.93 -15.14
#